data_AF-A0A9D2IGI8-F1
#
_entry.id   AF-A0A9D2IGI8-F1
#
_cell.length_a   1.000
_cell.length_b   1.000
_cell.length_c   1.000
_cell.angle_alpha   90.00
_cell.angle_beta   90.00
_cell.angle_gamma   90.00
#
_symmetry.space_group_name_H-M   'P 1'
#
loop_
_entity.id
_entity.type
_entity.pdbx_description
1 polymer ?
#
loop_
_entity_poly.entity_id
_entity_poly.type
_entity_poly.pdbx_seq_one_letter_code
_entity_poly.pdbx_strand_id
1 'polypeptide(L)' 'WCRSVNEAIRFIKSTESESELIDCDHDLGDYAKDGGDGIKLLDWLAEQGLYYKIHLHTMNPVGRANMERIIRRYWKD' A
#
# COMPACT_ATOMS: atom_id res chain seq x y z
N TRP A 1 8.56 -5.07 9.19
CA TRP A 1 8.45 -4.08 8.09
C TRP A 1 8.84 -4.74 6.79
N CYS A 2 8.09 -4.47 5.72
CA CYS A 2 8.38 -4.93 4.37
C CYS A 2 9.08 -3.82 3.59
N ARG A 3 9.99 -4.18 2.69
CA ARG A 3 10.79 -3.24 1.87
C ARG A 3 10.23 -3.04 0.47
N SER A 4 9.41 -3.99 0.00
CA SER A 4 8.81 -4.00 -1.33
C SER A 4 7.31 -4.32 -1.28
N VAL A 5 6.61 -3.98 -2.35
CA VAL A 5 5.19 -4.36 -2.54
C VAL A 5 5.02 -5.87 -2.47
N ASN A 6 5.89 -6.64 -3.12
CA ASN A 6 5.78 -8.10 -3.11
C ASN A 6 6.08 -8.71 -1.72
N GLU A 7 6.96 -8.12 -0.91
CA GLU A 7 7.13 -8.50 0.50
C GLU A 7 5.86 -8.22 1.32
N ALA A 8 5.24 -7.05 1.13
CA ALA A 8 3.97 -6.71 1.79
C ALA A 8 2.84 -7.67 1.40
N ILE A 9 2.69 -7.98 0.09
CA ILE A 9 1.69 -8.94 -0.41
C ILE A 9 1.94 -10.35 0.16
N ARG A 10 3.20 -10.82 0.19
CA ARG A 10 3.55 -12.11 0.81
C ARG A 10 3.19 -12.14 2.29
N PHE A 11 3.51 -11.07 3.03
CA PHE A 11 3.19 -10.95 4.45
C PHE A 11 1.67 -10.98 4.70
N ILE A 12 0.90 -10.14 4.00
CA ILE A 12 -0.57 -10.05 4.10
C ILE A 12 -1.22 -11.40 3.80
N LYS A 13 -0.73 -12.14 2.79
CA LYS A 13 -1.25 -13.49 2.46
C LYS A 13 -0.87 -14.58 3.48
N SER A 14 0.11 -14.33 4.34
CA SER A 14 0.63 -15.31 5.31
C SER A 14 0.08 -15.16 6.73
N THR A 15 -0.70 -14.11 7.00
CA THR A 15 -1.34 -13.85 8.29
C THR A 15 -2.83 -14.21 8.22
N GLU A 16 -3.32 -14.99 9.20
CA GLU A 16 -4.76 -15.27 9.33
C GLU A 16 -5.51 -14.12 10.01
N SER A 17 -4.79 -13.38 10.86
CA SER A 17 -5.07 -12.07 11.46
C SER A 17 -3.82 -11.65 12.29
N GLU A 18 -3.55 -10.38 12.58
CA GLU A 18 -4.27 -9.14 12.29
C GLU A 18 -3.39 -8.17 11.47
N SER A 19 -3.99 -7.13 10.88
CA SER A 19 -3.27 -5.93 10.42
C SER A 19 -4.20 -4.72 10.43
N GLU A 20 -4.28 -3.97 11.53
CA GLU A 20 -5.18 -2.81 11.61
C GLU A 20 -4.79 -1.65 10.68
N LEU A 21 -3.47 -1.47 10.45
CA LEU A 21 -2.89 -0.32 9.79
C LEU A 21 -1.80 -0.75 8.81
N ILE A 22 -1.89 -0.26 7.58
CA ILE A 22 -0.78 -0.23 6.62
C ILE A 22 -0.24 1.20 6.58
N ASP A 23 1.01 1.36 6.99
CA ASP A 23 1.75 2.61 6.86
C ASP A 23 2.74 2.49 5.69
N CYS A 24 2.67 3.41 4.72
CA CYS A 24 3.22 3.20 3.39
C CYS A 24 3.84 4.48 2.77
N ASP A 25 5.05 4.34 2.22
CA ASP A 25 5.61 5.32 1.29
C ASP A 25 5.16 5.03 -0.15
N HIS A 26 5.12 6.08 -0.97
CA HIS A 26 5.01 5.97 -2.41
C HIS A 26 6.30 5.41 -3.01
N ASP A 27 7.46 5.95 -2.65
CA ASP A 27 8.73 5.64 -3.29
C ASP A 27 9.49 4.56 -2.52
N LEU A 28 9.76 3.44 -3.18
CA LEU A 28 10.49 2.30 -2.62
C LEU A 28 11.94 2.21 -3.14
N GLY A 29 12.40 3.20 -3.92
CA GLY A 29 13.77 3.29 -4.44
C GLY A 29 14.25 2.00 -5.12
N ASP A 30 15.38 1.46 -4.65
CA ASP A 30 15.97 0.21 -5.16
C ASP A 30 15.04 -1.02 -5.06
N TYR A 31 14.00 -0.98 -4.22
CA TYR A 31 13.02 -2.04 -4.06
C TYR A 31 11.82 -1.91 -4.99
N ALA A 32 11.68 -0.81 -5.75
CA ALA A 32 10.59 -0.63 -6.71
C ALA A 32 10.56 -1.70 -7.83
N LYS A 33 11.71 -2.36 -8.08
CA LYS A 33 11.79 -3.52 -8.98
C LYS A 33 11.07 -4.79 -8.46
N ASP A 34 10.76 -4.87 -7.17
CA ASP A 34 10.05 -6.00 -6.53
C ASP A 34 8.58 -5.65 -6.22
N GLY A 35 7.86 -5.26 -7.28
CA GLY A 35 6.39 -5.06 -7.26
C GLY A 35 5.90 -3.62 -7.44
N GLY A 36 6.79 -2.67 -7.73
CA GLY A 36 6.43 -1.28 -8.03
C GLY A 36 6.51 -0.34 -6.83
N ASP A 37 5.68 0.69 -6.86
CA ASP A 37 5.57 1.75 -5.86
C ASP A 37 4.44 1.49 -4.84
N GLY A 38 4.28 2.36 -3.86
CA GLY A 38 3.17 2.28 -2.90
C GLY A 38 1.77 2.34 -3.56
N ILE A 39 1.65 2.92 -4.76
CA ILE A 39 0.40 2.90 -5.54
C ILE A 39 0.05 1.46 -5.94
N LYS A 40 1.03 0.63 -6.33
CA LYS A 40 0.79 -0.79 -6.64
C LYS A 40 0.34 -1.64 -5.47
N LEU A 41 0.74 -1.30 -4.24
CA LEU A 41 0.17 -1.94 -3.06
C LEU A 41 -1.32 -1.57 -2.88
N LEU A 42 -1.68 -0.30 -3.06
CA LEU A 42 -3.08 0.15 -2.94
C LEU A 42 -3.99 -0.38 -4.06
N ASP A 43 -3.50 -0.41 -5.31
CA ASP A 43 -4.20 -1.05 -6.45
C ASP A 43 -4.52 -2.51 -6.09
N TRP A 44 -3.51 -3.29 -5.65
CA TRP A 44 -3.69 -4.70 -5.31
C TRP A 44 -4.66 -4.91 -4.13
N LEU A 45 -4.54 -4.10 -3.07
CA LEU A 45 -5.46 -4.17 -1.92
C LEU A 45 -6.92 -3.94 -2.34
N ALA A 46 -7.17 -2.94 -3.18
CA ALA A 46 -8.50 -2.67 -3.72
C ALA A 46 -9.01 -3.81 -4.62
N GLU A 47 -8.15 -4.41 -5.44
CA GLU A 47 -8.47 -5.59 -6.26
C GLU A 47 -8.84 -6.82 -5.42
N GLN A 48 -8.25 -6.99 -4.23
CA GLN A 48 -8.61 -8.07 -3.31
C GLN A 48 -9.79 -7.73 -2.38
N GLY A 49 -10.30 -6.50 -2.40
CA GLY A 49 -11.32 -6.03 -1.45
C GLY A 49 -10.81 -5.88 -0.01
N LEU A 50 -9.50 -5.65 0.19
CA LEU A 50 -8.85 -5.56 1.50
C LEU A 50 -8.70 -4.10 1.94
N TYR A 51 -9.63 -3.64 2.79
CA TYR A 51 -9.74 -2.23 3.19
C TYR A 51 -9.17 -1.94 4.59
N TYR A 52 -7.87 -2.18 4.78
CA TYR A 52 -7.14 -1.83 6.01
C TYR A 52 -7.11 -0.31 6.24
N LYS A 53 -6.90 0.17 7.48
CA LYS A 53 -6.59 1.61 7.69
C LYS A 53 -5.28 1.92 6.97
N ILE A 54 -5.20 3.05 6.28
CA ILE A 54 -3.99 3.47 5.54
C ILE A 54 -3.41 4.74 6.16
N HIS A 55 -2.12 4.71 6.50
CA HIS A 55 -1.32 5.92 6.73
C HIS A 55 -0.33 6.12 5.58
N LEU A 56 -0.11 7.39 5.19
CA LEU A 56 0.79 7.78 4.12
C LEU A 56 1.90 8.66 4.70
N HIS A 57 3.05 8.07 5.05
CA HIS A 57 4.22 8.82 5.48
C HIS A 57 5.03 9.46 4.32
N THR A 58 4.67 9.19 3.06
CA THR A 58 5.44 9.67 1.91
C THR A 58 5.57 11.19 1.82
N MET A 59 6.80 11.64 1.54
CA MET A 59 7.14 13.04 1.30
C MET A 59 6.98 13.46 -0.17
N ASN A 60 6.70 12.54 -1.09
CA ASN A 60 6.45 12.86 -2.49
C ASN A 60 5.02 13.42 -2.66
N PRO A 61 4.82 14.71 -3.01
CA PRO A 61 3.48 15.32 -3.05
C PRO A 61 2.61 14.78 -4.19
N VAL A 62 3.22 14.45 -5.34
CA VAL A 62 2.49 13.88 -6.49
C VAL A 62 2.11 12.43 -6.20
N GLY A 63 3.05 11.66 -5.63
CA GLY A 63 2.82 10.30 -5.17
C GLY A 63 1.71 10.21 -4.13
N ARG A 64 1.77 11.06 -3.10
CA ARG A 64 0.73 11.20 -2.07
C ARG A 64 -0.64 11.49 -2.70
N ALA A 65 -0.74 12.48 -3.59
CA ALA A 65 -2.01 12.83 -4.23
C ALA A 65 -2.62 11.67 -5.06
N ASN A 66 -1.77 10.87 -5.73
CA ASN A 66 -2.22 9.67 -6.44
C ASN A 66 -2.71 8.57 -5.49
N MET A 67 -2.00 8.31 -4.40
CA MET A 67 -2.39 7.34 -3.37
C MET A 67 -3.70 7.75 -2.66
N GLU A 68 -3.81 9.02 -2.25
CA GLU A 68 -5.04 9.58 -1.68
C GLU A 68 -6.24 9.44 -2.63
N ARG A 69 -6.04 9.61 -3.95
CA ARG A 69 -7.11 9.43 -4.94
C ARG A 69 -7.61 7.98 -5.00
N ILE A 70 -6.73 7.00 -4.80
CA ILE A 70 -7.10 5.57 -4.75
C ILE A 70 -7.85 5.28 -3.44
N ILE A 71 -7.32 5.75 -2.31
CA ILE A 71 -7.98 5.61 -1.00
C ILE A 71 -9.40 6.17 -1.06
N ARG A 72 -9.57 7.45 -1.45
CA ARG A 72 -10.90 8.10 -1.59
C ARG A 72 -11.85 7.41 -2.57
N ARG A 73 -11.35 6.59 -3.50
CA ARG A 73 -12.18 5.89 -4.49
C ARG A 73 -12.74 4.57 -3.94
N TYR A 74 -11.95 3.85 -3.16
CA TYR A 74 -12.24 2.46 -2.76
C TYR A 74 -12.47 2.28 -1.25
N TRP A 75 -11.73 2.99 -0.39
CA TRP A 75 -11.94 3.01 1.06
C TRP A 75 -13.08 3.99 1.37
N LYS A 76 -14.29 3.46 1.40
CA LYS A 76 -15.51 4.17 1.81
C LYS A 76 -15.89 3.73 3.22
N ASP A 77 -16.48 4.65 3.99
CA ASP A 77 -17.09 4.39 5.30
C ASP A 77 -18.31 3.45 5.20
#